data_AF-A0A949XXN2-F1
#
_entry.id   AF-A0A949XXN2-F1
#
_cell.length_a   1.000
_cell.length_b   1.000
_cell.length_c   1.000
_cell.angle_alpha   90.00
_cell.angle_beta   90.00
_cell.angle_gamma   90.00
#
_symmetry.space_group_name_H-M   'P 1'
#
loop_
_entity.id
_entity.type
_entity.pdbx_description
1 polymer ?
#
loop_
_entity_poly.entity_id
_entity_poly.type
_entity_poly.pdbx_seq_one_letter_code
_entity_poly.pdbx_strand_id
1 'polypeptide(L)'
;MKTTLRSLIPVILSSLASVPAARSGEVSHPSHAEMLERPGGRRLPGKLTGDPRSGFRFDAAGAAAPIRLEPGSVVAFEGPGPDPTTAYPPFRLELGLGQRISGRLGSVDEVGARLVESSAGGTIVLARPGVHAVVQRLGEVQVFDDDFEAIDHHRWDQGGDPEIVDAPRLAKEHSLRIPAGVASLTCRLPEPIGSGRLEVAFHDTGAIAPGQQWFADLMFRDPNGPETVRAILGWSEESLAVESPGGPALAVQRLERKPGWHRLSVRFGPEQLEIAVDGNDLAHGKGPSGPLLEVRLASYQPGKDPPPEGLAGHFDDLRLVRFAEPVGGLEVDAAQDEVRLVDGDQIFGTIRSADGERVLARVDGKDVTFSWSEVLGLYFRRVAARGAPVEGLLVRLEWRSAPGNDPRDLDQAEGALTGLTDSAVTLATPYAGSLTIPRGRLRRLRVLGSGRRLVIDATVHHLGDQISSIPPLLDPPQPEGGILDRSFELPEVPPGAAFAVIDVVQVAGEASGLPFSTQIKKGELRTNVLINGKPIDYLNRHIASKNETPERIRLPIPPGVLRPGKNLLRIEQVGIENDPNYLDDLGVLAIALEFDPAGTAGAPERP
;
A
#
# COMPACT_ATOMS: atom_id res chain seq x y z
N MET A 1 6.29 -42.44 54.48
CA MET A 1 7.10 -43.16 53.46
C MET A 1 6.26 -43.38 52.22
N LYS A 2 6.48 -42.59 51.17
CA LYS A 2 6.09 -42.88 49.78
C LYS A 2 6.93 -41.97 48.89
N THR A 3 7.99 -42.57 48.35
CA THR A 3 8.99 -42.00 47.46
C THR A 3 8.43 -41.91 46.05
N THR A 4 8.40 -40.72 45.45
CA THR A 4 8.10 -40.51 44.03
C THR A 4 9.39 -40.48 43.24
N LEU A 5 9.60 -41.51 42.41
CA LEU A 5 10.66 -41.58 41.41
C LEU A 5 10.41 -40.53 40.30
N ARG A 6 11.42 -39.70 40.02
CA ARG A 6 11.50 -38.88 38.81
C ARG A 6 12.02 -39.76 37.66
N SER A 7 11.23 -39.85 36.59
CA SER A 7 11.60 -40.47 35.31
C SER A 7 12.53 -39.52 34.54
N LEU A 8 13.68 -40.05 34.12
CA LEU A 8 14.61 -39.43 33.17
C LEU A 8 14.19 -39.83 31.76
N ILE A 9 13.87 -38.86 30.92
CA ILE A 9 13.63 -39.05 29.48
C ILE A 9 14.97 -38.90 28.75
N PRO A 10 15.42 -39.88 27.96
CA PRO A 10 16.62 -39.74 27.13
C PRO A 10 16.30 -38.91 25.89
N VAL A 11 17.04 -37.83 25.68
CA VAL A 11 17.05 -37.06 24.43
C VAL A 11 17.91 -37.82 23.42
N ILE A 12 17.27 -38.38 22.39
CA ILE A 12 17.93 -38.98 21.24
C ILE A 12 18.22 -37.86 20.24
N LEU A 13 19.50 -37.53 20.06
CA LEU A 13 19.96 -36.68 18.95
C LEU A 13 19.95 -37.50 17.65
N SER A 14 18.99 -37.24 16.78
CA SER A 14 18.97 -37.76 15.41
C SER A 14 19.74 -36.80 14.49
N SER A 15 20.90 -37.24 14.01
CA SER A 15 21.66 -36.57 12.96
C SER A 15 20.98 -36.79 11.61
N LEU A 16 20.26 -35.78 11.12
CA LEU A 16 19.72 -35.77 9.75
C LEU A 16 20.84 -35.37 8.78
N ALA A 17 21.22 -36.31 7.92
CA ALA A 17 22.09 -36.05 6.78
C ALA A 17 21.33 -35.19 5.75
N SER A 18 21.86 -34.00 5.48
CA SER A 18 21.37 -33.06 4.48
C SER A 18 21.61 -33.60 3.07
N VAL A 19 20.53 -33.88 2.35
CA VAL A 19 20.54 -34.14 0.89
C VAL A 19 20.82 -32.81 0.18
N PRO A 20 21.75 -32.74 -0.79
CA PRO A 20 22.03 -31.51 -1.52
C PRO A 20 20.83 -31.14 -2.40
N ALA A 21 20.29 -29.94 -2.17
CA ALA A 21 19.28 -29.34 -3.01
C ALA A 21 19.80 -29.23 -4.45
N ALA A 22 19.05 -29.77 -5.40
CA ALA A 22 19.30 -29.58 -6.82
C ALA A 22 19.29 -28.07 -7.12
N ARG A 23 20.36 -27.59 -7.76
CA ARG A 23 20.49 -26.19 -8.20
C ARG A 23 19.37 -25.90 -9.19
N SER A 24 18.32 -25.22 -8.73
CA SER A 24 17.37 -24.50 -9.57
C SER A 24 18.15 -23.56 -10.48
N GLY A 25 17.94 -23.69 -11.79
CA GLY A 25 18.57 -22.84 -12.79
C GLY A 25 18.38 -21.37 -12.43
N GLU A 26 19.48 -20.62 -12.43
CA GLU A 26 19.53 -19.19 -12.18
C GLU A 26 18.72 -18.51 -13.30
N VAL A 27 17.46 -18.18 -13.01
CA VAL A 27 16.64 -17.36 -13.91
C VAL A 27 17.32 -15.99 -13.95
N SER A 28 17.96 -15.69 -15.07
CA SER A 28 18.55 -14.37 -15.35
C SER A 28 17.43 -13.34 -15.32
N HIS A 29 17.21 -12.71 -14.16
CA HIS A 29 16.26 -11.62 -14.05
C HIS A 29 16.69 -10.48 -15.01
N PRO A 30 15.75 -9.89 -15.77
CA PRO A 30 16.08 -8.79 -16.67
C PRO A 30 16.81 -7.70 -15.88
N SER A 31 17.96 -7.26 -16.39
CA SER A 31 18.79 -6.28 -15.71
C SER A 31 18.03 -4.96 -15.55
N HIS A 32 17.68 -4.61 -14.31
CA HIS A 32 17.12 -3.31 -13.98
C HIS A 32 18.18 -2.23 -14.16
N ALA A 33 17.85 -1.17 -14.89
CA ALA A 33 18.72 -0.02 -15.01
C ALA A 33 18.53 0.90 -13.80
N GLU A 34 19.63 1.34 -13.19
CA GLU A 34 19.60 2.24 -12.03
C GLU A 34 20.33 3.53 -12.34
N MET A 35 19.81 4.63 -11.82
CA MET A 35 20.34 5.96 -12.08
C MET A 35 20.38 6.80 -10.83
N LEU A 36 21.57 7.27 -10.46
CA LEU A 36 21.78 8.21 -9.37
C LEU A 36 21.61 9.64 -9.88
N GLU A 37 20.69 10.39 -9.29
CA GLU A 37 20.58 11.83 -9.37
C GLU A 37 21.18 12.45 -8.09
N ARG A 38 22.23 13.25 -8.25
CA ARG A 38 22.90 13.93 -7.13
C ARG A 38 22.19 15.23 -6.74
N PRO A 39 22.43 15.76 -5.52
CA PRO A 39 22.08 17.14 -5.20
C PRO A 39 22.65 18.08 -6.27
N GLY A 40 21.79 18.82 -6.96
CA GLY A 40 22.15 19.62 -8.15
C GLY A 40 21.74 19.03 -9.51
N GLY A 41 21.05 17.87 -9.53
CA GLY A 41 20.37 17.34 -10.71
C GLY A 41 21.23 16.54 -11.69
N ARG A 42 22.53 16.33 -11.41
CA ARG A 42 23.39 15.49 -12.25
C ARG A 42 22.98 14.03 -12.14
N ARG A 43 22.68 13.39 -13.29
CA ARG A 43 22.29 11.98 -13.41
C ARG A 43 23.46 11.09 -13.84
N LEU A 44 23.61 9.93 -13.22
CA LEU A 44 24.70 8.96 -13.44
C LEU A 44 24.13 7.54 -13.48
N PRO A 45 24.30 6.78 -14.59
CA PRO A 45 23.91 5.37 -14.62
C PRO A 45 24.87 4.53 -13.77
N GLY A 46 24.40 3.44 -13.17
CA GLY A 46 25.22 2.57 -12.33
C GLY A 46 24.41 1.55 -11.57
N LYS A 47 24.91 1.15 -10.40
CA LYS A 47 24.21 0.22 -9.50
C LYS A 47 24.38 0.62 -8.05
N LEU A 48 23.30 0.58 -7.27
CA LEU A 48 23.33 0.68 -5.83
C LEU A 48 23.95 -0.60 -5.24
N THR A 49 24.96 -0.44 -4.39
CA THR A 49 25.70 -1.54 -3.74
C THR A 49 26.04 -1.21 -2.28
N GLY A 50 26.61 -2.19 -1.57
CA GLY A 50 27.03 -2.05 -0.18
C GLY A 50 26.10 -2.72 0.82
N ASP A 51 26.43 -2.54 2.10
CA ASP A 51 25.74 -3.15 3.24
C ASP A 51 25.85 -2.22 4.45
N PRO A 52 25.11 -2.46 5.56
CA PRO A 52 25.14 -1.59 6.72
C PRO A 52 26.53 -1.42 7.36
N ARG A 53 27.43 -2.41 7.24
CA ARG A 53 28.77 -2.37 7.83
C ARG A 53 29.74 -1.59 6.94
N SER A 54 29.70 -1.82 5.63
CA SER A 54 30.59 -1.15 4.67
C SER A 54 30.06 0.20 4.17
N GLY A 55 28.79 0.49 4.44
CA GLY A 55 28.06 1.66 3.93
C GLY A 55 27.51 1.42 2.53
N PHE A 56 26.32 1.97 2.28
CA PHE A 56 25.68 1.95 0.97
C PHE A 56 26.26 3.03 0.05
N ARG A 57 26.48 2.67 -1.20
CA ARG A 57 27.15 3.48 -2.22
C ARG A 57 26.59 3.19 -3.61
N PHE A 58 26.94 4.03 -4.56
CA PHE A 58 26.52 3.89 -5.94
C PHE A 58 27.74 3.70 -6.86
N ASP A 59 27.81 2.54 -7.51
CA ASP A 59 28.86 2.19 -8.46
C ASP A 59 28.46 2.74 -9.84
N ALA A 60 28.82 4.00 -10.09
CA ALA A 60 28.51 4.68 -11.36
C ALA A 60 29.34 4.10 -12.52
N ALA A 61 28.71 3.89 -13.67
CA ALA A 61 29.37 3.39 -14.87
C ALA A 61 30.48 4.36 -15.31
N GLY A 62 31.70 3.83 -15.46
CA GLY A 62 32.89 4.61 -15.82
C GLY A 62 33.50 5.44 -14.70
N ALA A 63 32.97 5.39 -13.48
CA ALA A 63 33.60 6.03 -12.32
C ALA A 63 34.77 5.18 -11.79
N ALA A 64 35.85 5.83 -11.38
CA ALA A 64 37.02 5.16 -10.80
C ALA A 64 36.79 4.65 -9.36
N ALA A 65 35.79 5.20 -8.66
CA ALA A 65 35.45 4.84 -7.29
C ALA A 65 33.93 4.93 -7.07
N PRO A 66 33.38 4.12 -6.15
CA PRO A 66 31.98 4.21 -5.73
C PRO A 66 31.64 5.59 -5.14
N ILE A 67 30.43 6.07 -5.42
CA ILE A 67 29.91 7.35 -4.93
C ILE A 67 29.16 7.13 -3.62
N ARG A 68 29.53 7.86 -2.57
CA ARG A 68 28.78 7.87 -1.30
C ARG A 68 27.43 8.55 -1.50
N LEU A 69 26.39 7.97 -0.90
CA LEU A 69 25.06 8.55 -0.89
C LEU A 69 24.97 9.70 0.12
N GLU A 70 24.60 10.88 -0.36
CA GLU A 70 24.45 12.12 0.42
C GLU A 70 22.95 12.47 0.55
N PRO A 71 22.52 13.18 1.62
CA PRO A 71 21.15 13.69 1.74
C PRO A 71 20.70 14.41 0.46
N GLY A 72 19.46 14.15 0.03
CA GLY A 72 18.90 14.71 -1.21
C GLY A 72 19.25 13.91 -2.48
N SER A 73 20.19 12.97 -2.43
CA SER A 73 20.45 12.05 -3.55
C SER A 73 19.22 11.17 -3.82
N VAL A 74 18.96 10.88 -5.09
CA VAL A 74 17.87 10.01 -5.53
C VAL A 74 18.41 8.91 -6.43
N VAL A 75 18.11 7.65 -6.13
CA VAL A 75 18.34 6.52 -7.05
C VAL A 75 17.02 6.15 -7.68
N ALA A 76 16.92 6.29 -9.00
CA ALA A 76 15.79 5.84 -9.80
C ALA A 76 16.02 4.41 -10.29
N PHE A 77 14.95 3.61 -10.29
CA PHE A 77 14.95 2.21 -10.71
C PHE A 77 14.01 2.03 -11.91
N GLU A 78 14.59 1.69 -13.06
CA GLU A 78 13.86 1.43 -14.29
C GLU A 78 13.67 -0.09 -14.49
N GLY A 79 12.46 -0.48 -14.89
CA GLY A 79 12.11 -1.88 -15.10
C GLY A 79 10.61 -2.10 -15.23
N PRO A 80 10.17 -3.31 -15.60
CA PRO A 80 8.76 -3.61 -15.88
C PRO A 80 7.84 -3.47 -14.66
N GLY A 81 8.35 -3.71 -13.44
CA GLY A 81 7.56 -3.67 -12.21
C GLY A 81 7.13 -5.06 -11.75
N PRO A 82 6.01 -5.18 -11.02
CA PRO A 82 5.42 -6.48 -10.68
C PRO A 82 5.14 -7.32 -11.93
N ASP A 83 5.15 -8.64 -11.76
CA ASP A 83 4.76 -9.57 -12.81
C ASP A 83 3.31 -9.28 -13.25
N PRO A 84 3.00 -9.20 -14.56
CA PRO A 84 1.65 -8.92 -15.02
C PRO A 84 0.58 -9.94 -14.59
N THR A 85 0.98 -11.13 -14.14
CA THR A 85 0.09 -12.15 -13.56
C THR A 85 -0.32 -11.83 -12.11
N THR A 86 0.35 -10.88 -11.46
CA THR A 86 0.08 -10.46 -10.07
C THR A 86 -1.24 -9.69 -10.01
N ALA A 87 -2.14 -10.08 -9.10
CA ALA A 87 -3.37 -9.34 -8.84
C ALA A 87 -3.07 -7.93 -8.30
N TYR A 88 -4.00 -7.01 -8.55
CA TYR A 88 -3.94 -5.68 -7.95
C TYR A 88 -4.19 -5.82 -6.44
N PRO A 89 -3.45 -5.17 -5.54
CA PRO A 89 -3.76 -5.23 -4.12
C PRO A 89 -5.06 -4.44 -3.84
N PRO A 90 -6.08 -5.05 -3.20
CA PRO A 90 -7.38 -4.40 -3.01
C PRO A 90 -7.34 -3.35 -1.91
N PHE A 91 -6.49 -3.55 -0.89
CA PHE A 91 -6.40 -2.69 0.27
C PHE A 91 -5.06 -1.97 0.35
N ARG A 92 -5.09 -0.83 1.01
CA ARG A 92 -3.95 0.01 1.34
C ARG A 92 -4.02 0.38 2.82
N LEU A 93 -2.92 0.13 3.53
CA LEU A 93 -2.70 0.67 4.86
C LEU A 93 -1.97 2.00 4.74
N GLU A 94 -2.51 3.05 5.36
CA GLU A 94 -1.90 4.38 5.42
C GLU A 94 -1.22 4.59 6.77
N LEU A 95 0.03 5.07 6.76
CA LEU A 95 0.92 5.09 7.92
C LEU A 95 1.38 6.51 8.35
N GLY A 96 0.72 7.56 7.85
CA GLY A 96 1.10 8.96 8.04
C GLY A 96 2.15 9.45 7.03
N LEU A 97 2.19 10.78 6.78
CA LEU A 97 3.08 11.43 5.79
C LEU A 97 2.97 10.88 4.36
N GLY A 98 1.79 10.40 3.98
CA GLY A 98 1.56 9.73 2.70
C GLY A 98 2.21 8.35 2.59
N GLN A 99 2.86 7.83 3.64
CA GLN A 99 3.36 6.46 3.66
C GLN A 99 2.19 5.49 3.53
N ARG A 100 2.37 4.51 2.66
CA ARG A 100 1.32 3.57 2.32
C ARG A 100 1.90 2.25 1.83
N ILE A 101 1.24 1.17 2.22
CA ILE A 101 1.58 -0.20 1.82
C ILE A 101 0.29 -0.89 1.40
N SER A 102 0.28 -1.46 0.22
CA SER A 102 -0.87 -2.14 -0.36
C SER A 102 -0.71 -3.66 -0.27
N GLY A 103 -1.82 -4.39 -0.17
CA GLY A 103 -1.85 -5.85 -0.11
C GLY A 103 -3.27 -6.40 0.04
N ARG A 104 -3.39 -7.71 0.26
CA ARG A 104 -4.65 -8.33 0.70
C ARG A 104 -4.77 -8.18 2.22
N LEU A 105 -5.94 -7.80 2.72
CA LEU A 105 -6.13 -7.58 4.14
C LEU A 105 -6.27 -8.93 4.84
N GLY A 106 -5.31 -9.25 5.71
CA GLY A 106 -5.37 -10.45 6.55
C GLY A 106 -6.19 -10.19 7.82
N SER A 107 -5.83 -9.14 8.55
CA SER A 107 -6.56 -8.73 9.76
C SER A 107 -6.27 -7.28 10.15
N VAL A 108 -7.17 -6.68 10.91
CA VAL A 108 -6.98 -5.46 11.71
C VAL A 108 -7.60 -5.74 13.07
N ASP A 109 -6.92 -5.35 14.13
CA ASP A 109 -7.41 -5.41 15.50
C ASP A 109 -6.76 -4.31 16.37
N GLU A 110 -6.89 -4.42 17.69
CA GLU A 110 -6.27 -3.49 18.64
C GLU A 110 -4.74 -3.55 18.68
N VAL A 111 -4.14 -4.66 18.23
CA VAL A 111 -2.69 -4.89 18.25
C VAL A 111 -2.06 -4.36 16.97
N GLY A 112 -2.68 -4.60 15.82
CA GLY A 112 -2.12 -4.19 14.55
C GLY A 112 -2.99 -4.41 13.33
N ALA A 113 -2.36 -4.22 12.18
CA ALA A 113 -2.89 -4.59 10.88
C ALA A 113 -1.93 -5.54 10.18
N ARG A 114 -2.47 -6.57 9.54
CA ARG A 114 -1.74 -7.58 8.79
C ARG A 114 -2.16 -7.52 7.33
N LEU A 115 -1.18 -7.31 6.45
CA LEU A 115 -1.33 -7.54 5.02
C LEU A 115 -0.72 -8.89 4.68
N VAL A 116 -1.46 -9.70 3.93
CA VAL A 116 -0.92 -10.86 3.21
C VAL A 116 -0.67 -10.45 1.77
N GLU A 117 0.30 -11.11 1.12
CA GLU A 117 0.67 -10.82 -0.28
C GLU A 117 0.92 -9.31 -0.51
N SER A 118 1.66 -8.69 0.40
CA SER A 118 1.97 -7.27 0.32
C SER A 118 2.69 -6.93 -0.98
N SER A 119 2.48 -5.70 -1.47
CA SER A 119 3.26 -5.09 -2.53
C SER A 119 4.76 -5.05 -2.21
N ALA A 120 5.12 -4.93 -0.93
CA ALA A 120 6.48 -5.01 -0.44
C ALA A 120 6.95 -6.46 -0.22
N GLY A 121 6.16 -7.46 -0.61
CA GLY A 121 6.50 -8.88 -0.54
C GLY A 121 6.05 -9.56 0.75
N GLY A 122 5.52 -10.78 0.63
CA GLY A 122 5.19 -11.64 1.77
C GLY A 122 4.07 -11.09 2.67
N THR A 123 4.10 -11.50 3.94
CA THR A 123 3.19 -10.98 4.99
C THR A 123 3.87 -9.84 5.73
N ILE A 124 3.13 -8.75 5.96
CA ILE A 124 3.57 -7.62 6.78
C ILE A 124 2.62 -7.46 7.96
N VAL A 125 3.19 -7.18 9.13
CA VAL A 125 2.44 -6.81 10.33
C VAL A 125 2.88 -5.42 10.75
N LEU A 126 1.90 -4.53 10.91
CA LEU A 126 2.08 -3.16 11.34
C LEU A 126 1.48 -2.99 12.71
N ALA A 127 2.24 -2.40 13.63
CA ALA A 127 1.72 -2.03 14.93
C ALA A 127 0.57 -1.03 14.77
N ARG A 128 -0.53 -1.24 15.48
CA ARG A 128 -1.77 -0.46 15.34
C ARG A 128 -1.56 1.06 15.38
N PRO A 129 -0.70 1.61 16.25
CA PRO A 129 -0.51 3.05 16.31
C PRO A 129 0.19 3.67 15.10
N GLY A 130 0.83 2.85 14.27
CA GLY A 130 1.40 3.28 13.00
C GLY A 130 0.40 3.26 11.84
N VAL A 131 -0.83 2.78 12.05
CA VAL A 131 -1.85 2.64 11.00
C VAL A 131 -2.94 3.69 11.22
N HIS A 132 -3.05 4.62 10.29
CA HIS A 132 -4.05 5.69 10.31
C HIS A 132 -5.34 5.29 9.60
N ALA A 133 -5.21 4.53 8.51
CA ALA A 133 -6.37 4.10 7.76
C ALA A 133 -6.13 2.75 7.07
N VAL A 134 -7.23 2.04 6.82
CA VAL A 134 -7.31 0.95 5.86
C VAL A 134 -8.29 1.36 4.79
N VAL A 135 -7.82 1.63 3.59
CA VAL A 135 -8.65 2.10 2.48
C VAL A 135 -8.62 1.11 1.34
N GLN A 136 -9.71 1.04 0.59
CA GLN A 136 -9.69 0.38 -0.71
C GLN A 136 -8.92 1.23 -1.72
N ARG A 137 -8.48 0.61 -2.82
CA ARG A 137 -7.85 1.34 -3.91
C ARG A 137 -8.76 2.48 -4.40
N LEU A 138 -8.18 3.67 -4.57
CA LEU A 138 -8.96 4.88 -4.89
C LEU A 138 -9.82 4.69 -6.14
N GLY A 139 -11.13 4.89 -5.99
CA GLY A 139 -12.12 4.74 -7.05
C GLY A 139 -12.60 3.30 -7.29
N GLU A 140 -12.16 2.35 -6.46
CA GLU A 140 -12.58 0.96 -6.52
C GLU A 140 -13.16 0.51 -5.17
N VAL A 141 -14.17 -0.34 -5.22
CA VAL A 141 -14.78 -1.00 -4.05
C VAL A 141 -14.92 -2.48 -4.36
N GLN A 142 -14.32 -3.32 -3.54
CA GLN A 142 -14.42 -4.77 -3.60
C GLN A 142 -15.86 -5.21 -3.35
N VAL A 143 -16.45 -5.84 -4.35
CA VAL A 143 -17.81 -6.42 -4.27
C VAL A 143 -17.74 -7.91 -4.01
N PHE A 144 -16.75 -8.57 -4.59
CA PHE A 144 -16.59 -10.01 -4.53
C PHE A 144 -15.11 -10.37 -4.59
N ASP A 145 -14.69 -11.34 -3.78
CA ASP A 145 -13.35 -11.91 -3.78
C ASP A 145 -13.44 -13.39 -3.40
N ASP A 146 -12.76 -14.26 -4.14
CA ASP A 146 -12.77 -15.71 -3.95
C ASP A 146 -11.44 -16.29 -4.43
N ASP A 147 -10.75 -16.98 -3.52
CA ASP A 147 -9.48 -17.66 -3.77
C ASP A 147 -9.68 -19.15 -4.12
N PHE A 148 -10.92 -19.62 -4.14
CA PHE A 148 -11.30 -21.00 -4.40
C PHE A 148 -10.64 -22.03 -3.46
N GLU A 149 -10.44 -21.65 -2.19
CA GLU A 149 -10.08 -22.62 -1.15
C GLU A 149 -11.26 -23.56 -0.80
N ALA A 150 -12.49 -23.11 -1.05
CA ALA A 150 -13.72 -23.91 -0.97
C ALA A 150 -14.79 -23.34 -1.90
N ILE A 151 -15.70 -24.18 -2.42
CA ILE A 151 -16.90 -23.68 -3.12
C ILE A 151 -17.95 -23.29 -2.08
N ASP A 152 -18.20 -21.99 -1.93
CA ASP A 152 -19.30 -21.48 -1.13
C ASP A 152 -20.62 -21.56 -1.91
N HIS A 153 -21.44 -22.57 -1.60
CA HIS A 153 -22.76 -22.78 -2.23
C HIS A 153 -23.78 -21.68 -1.92
N HIS A 154 -23.51 -20.75 -1.01
CA HIS A 154 -24.34 -19.55 -0.83
C HIS A 154 -24.03 -18.48 -1.89
N ARG A 155 -22.84 -18.50 -2.47
CA ARG A 155 -22.36 -17.54 -3.48
C ARG A 155 -22.43 -18.10 -4.89
N TRP A 156 -22.25 -19.41 -5.03
CA TRP A 156 -22.10 -20.08 -6.32
C TRP A 156 -23.19 -21.11 -6.60
N ASP A 157 -23.86 -20.93 -7.73
CA ASP A 157 -24.68 -21.95 -8.37
C ASP A 157 -23.78 -22.89 -9.17
N GLN A 158 -23.72 -24.16 -8.76
CA GLN A 158 -22.90 -25.18 -9.40
C GLN A 158 -23.72 -25.99 -10.43
N GLY A 159 -23.17 -26.14 -11.63
CA GLY A 159 -23.67 -27.03 -12.68
C GLY A 159 -22.59 -28.03 -13.11
N GLY A 160 -22.95 -29.32 -13.21
CA GLY A 160 -21.97 -30.39 -13.44
C GLY A 160 -21.04 -30.59 -12.22
N ASP A 161 -19.81 -31.01 -12.47
CA ASP A 161 -18.85 -31.39 -11.42
C ASP A 161 -17.60 -30.48 -11.30
N PRO A 162 -17.73 -29.12 -11.20
CA PRO A 162 -16.65 -28.30 -10.66
C PRO A 162 -16.17 -28.80 -9.30
N GLU A 163 -14.86 -28.75 -9.06
CA GLU A 163 -14.28 -29.22 -7.80
C GLU A 163 -13.06 -28.38 -7.39
N ILE A 164 -12.74 -28.40 -6.10
CA ILE A 164 -11.53 -27.78 -5.55
C ILE A 164 -10.41 -28.82 -5.56
N VAL A 165 -9.24 -28.46 -6.09
CA VAL A 165 -8.09 -29.34 -6.24
C VAL A 165 -6.81 -28.73 -5.69
N ASP A 166 -5.86 -29.56 -5.26
CA ASP A 166 -4.58 -29.11 -4.70
C ASP A 166 -3.60 -28.59 -5.77
N ALA A 167 -3.77 -28.95 -7.04
CA ALA A 167 -2.86 -28.56 -8.11
C ALA A 167 -3.52 -28.59 -9.51
N PRO A 168 -3.07 -27.72 -10.44
CA PRO A 168 -2.20 -26.57 -10.23
C PRO A 168 -2.85 -25.51 -9.34
N ARG A 169 -2.05 -24.69 -8.64
CA ARG A 169 -2.51 -23.57 -7.79
C ARG A 169 -1.59 -22.35 -7.92
N LEU A 170 -2.09 -21.14 -7.70
CA LEU A 170 -1.32 -19.91 -7.83
C LEU A 170 -0.73 -19.46 -6.49
N ALA A 171 -1.58 -19.22 -5.49
CA ALA A 171 -1.17 -18.54 -4.26
C ALA A 171 -1.32 -19.42 -3.01
N LYS A 172 -2.51 -19.98 -2.78
CA LYS A 172 -2.87 -20.67 -1.54
C LYS A 172 -2.76 -22.19 -1.68
N GLU A 173 -3.65 -22.97 -1.06
CA GLU A 173 -3.55 -24.43 -1.00
C GLU A 173 -4.29 -25.11 -2.15
N HIS A 174 -5.31 -24.46 -2.70
CA HIS A 174 -6.17 -25.06 -3.71
C HIS A 174 -6.44 -24.14 -4.92
N SER A 175 -7.17 -24.66 -5.90
CA SER A 175 -7.75 -23.92 -7.02
C SER A 175 -9.05 -24.56 -7.48
N LEU A 176 -9.86 -23.81 -8.22
CA LEU A 176 -11.06 -24.33 -8.85
C LEU A 176 -10.71 -25.07 -10.14
N ARG A 177 -11.11 -26.34 -10.25
CA ARG A 177 -11.05 -27.13 -11.48
C ARG A 177 -12.43 -27.16 -12.17
N ILE A 178 -12.46 -26.75 -13.43
CA ILE A 178 -13.63 -26.88 -14.32
C ILE A 178 -13.35 -27.98 -15.36
N PRO A 179 -13.91 -29.20 -15.21
CA PRO A 179 -13.69 -30.27 -16.17
C PRO A 179 -14.29 -29.92 -17.54
N ALA A 180 -13.68 -30.42 -18.62
CA ALA A 180 -14.21 -30.28 -19.97
C ALA A 180 -15.58 -30.96 -20.13
N GLY A 181 -16.39 -30.51 -21.09
CA GLY A 181 -17.77 -30.92 -21.25
C GLY A 181 -18.76 -29.83 -20.84
N VAL A 182 -19.61 -30.12 -19.85
CA VAL A 182 -20.65 -29.20 -19.36
C VAL A 182 -20.54 -29.05 -17.84
N ALA A 183 -19.57 -28.23 -17.41
CA ALA A 183 -19.41 -27.85 -16.01
C ALA A 183 -19.40 -26.32 -15.89
N SER A 184 -19.98 -25.78 -14.83
CA SER A 184 -19.98 -24.34 -14.59
C SER A 184 -20.17 -23.97 -13.14
N LEU A 185 -19.58 -22.83 -12.77
CA LEU A 185 -19.80 -22.14 -11.51
C LEU A 185 -20.32 -20.74 -11.82
N THR A 186 -21.51 -20.41 -11.32
CA THR A 186 -22.21 -19.16 -11.63
C THR A 186 -22.43 -18.34 -10.36
N CYS A 187 -21.95 -17.10 -10.33
CA CYS A 187 -22.17 -16.14 -9.24
C CYS A 187 -23.13 -15.05 -9.71
N ARG A 188 -24.32 -15.00 -9.11
CA ARG A 188 -25.28 -13.92 -9.31
C ARG A 188 -25.02 -12.79 -8.32
N LEU A 189 -24.87 -11.58 -8.82
CA LEU A 189 -24.58 -10.43 -7.99
C LEU A 189 -25.86 -9.98 -7.26
N PRO A 190 -25.80 -9.74 -5.94
CA PRO A 190 -26.95 -9.24 -5.19
C PRO A 190 -27.33 -7.82 -5.65
N GLU A 191 -26.34 -7.01 -6.03
CA GLU A 191 -26.51 -5.69 -6.61
C GLU A 191 -25.87 -5.63 -8.01
N PRO A 192 -26.60 -5.16 -9.04
CA PRO A 192 -26.04 -4.94 -10.36
C PRO A 192 -24.91 -3.90 -10.36
N ILE A 193 -23.83 -4.15 -11.10
CA ILE A 193 -22.67 -3.25 -11.16
C ILE A 193 -22.63 -2.52 -12.51
N GLY A 194 -22.82 -1.21 -12.52
CA GLY A 194 -22.80 -0.40 -13.74
C GLY A 194 -21.43 -0.25 -14.40
N SER A 195 -20.37 -0.25 -13.60
CA SER A 195 -18.98 -0.19 -14.07
C SER A 195 -18.05 -0.79 -13.02
N GLY A 196 -16.96 -1.39 -13.46
CA GLY A 196 -16.05 -2.11 -12.57
C GLY A 196 -14.95 -2.86 -13.29
N ARG A 197 -14.34 -3.77 -12.56
CA ARG A 197 -13.24 -4.60 -13.03
C ARG A 197 -13.32 -5.99 -12.42
N LEU A 198 -13.32 -7.00 -13.27
CA LEU A 198 -13.14 -8.40 -12.90
C LEU A 198 -11.67 -8.77 -13.12
N GLU A 199 -11.09 -9.47 -12.17
CA GLU A 199 -9.82 -10.18 -12.32
C GLU A 199 -10.02 -11.64 -11.97
N VAL A 200 -9.35 -12.54 -12.69
CA VAL A 200 -9.29 -13.95 -12.31
C VAL A 200 -7.98 -14.55 -12.84
N ALA A 201 -7.28 -15.30 -12.00
CA ALA A 201 -6.16 -16.10 -12.46
C ALA A 201 -6.68 -17.38 -13.12
N PHE A 202 -6.03 -17.80 -14.19
CA PHE A 202 -6.38 -19.02 -14.88
C PHE A 202 -5.13 -19.77 -15.33
N HIS A 203 -5.14 -21.10 -15.27
CA HIS A 203 -4.01 -21.93 -15.69
C HIS A 203 -4.27 -22.57 -17.04
N ASP A 204 -3.45 -22.23 -18.03
CA ASP A 204 -3.47 -22.84 -19.35
C ASP A 204 -2.45 -24.00 -19.41
N THR A 205 -2.90 -25.18 -19.79
CA THR A 205 -2.00 -26.34 -19.95
C THR A 205 -1.27 -26.35 -21.30
N GLY A 206 -1.69 -25.51 -22.24
CA GLY A 206 -1.24 -25.51 -23.64
C GLY A 206 -1.90 -26.56 -24.54
N ALA A 207 -2.75 -27.45 -24.02
CA ALA A 207 -3.39 -28.45 -24.88
C ALA A 207 -4.48 -27.85 -25.79
N ILE A 208 -4.71 -28.54 -26.90
CA ILE A 208 -5.67 -28.20 -27.95
C ILE A 208 -6.58 -29.43 -28.17
N ALA A 209 -7.87 -29.22 -28.00
CA ALA A 209 -8.96 -30.16 -28.13
C ALA A 209 -10.10 -29.52 -28.94
N PRO A 210 -10.16 -29.74 -30.27
CA PRO A 210 -11.19 -29.15 -31.12
C PRO A 210 -12.61 -29.47 -30.61
N GLY A 211 -13.50 -28.47 -30.65
CA GLY A 211 -14.88 -28.65 -30.18
C GLY A 211 -15.03 -28.71 -28.66
N GLN A 212 -14.02 -28.31 -27.90
CA GLN A 212 -14.08 -28.08 -26.46
C GLN A 212 -13.64 -26.65 -26.17
N GLN A 213 -14.30 -25.99 -25.24
CA GLN A 213 -13.95 -24.64 -24.81
C GLN A 213 -14.17 -24.49 -23.32
N TRP A 214 -13.45 -23.54 -22.75
CA TRP A 214 -13.72 -23.02 -21.42
C TRP A 214 -13.54 -21.50 -21.42
N PHE A 215 -14.30 -20.83 -20.57
CA PHE A 215 -14.44 -19.39 -20.63
C PHE A 215 -14.85 -18.77 -19.30
N ALA A 216 -14.67 -17.45 -19.22
CA ALA A 216 -15.29 -16.58 -18.25
C ALA A 216 -16.35 -15.71 -18.96
N ASP A 217 -17.59 -15.82 -18.52
CA ASP A 217 -18.74 -15.05 -18.98
C ASP A 217 -19.05 -13.93 -17.99
N LEU A 218 -19.29 -12.74 -18.51
CA LEU A 218 -19.87 -11.61 -17.80
C LEU A 218 -21.23 -11.30 -18.46
N MET A 219 -22.32 -11.48 -17.71
CA MET A 219 -23.67 -11.25 -18.21
C MET A 219 -24.20 -9.89 -17.73
N PHE A 220 -24.58 -9.05 -18.67
CA PHE A 220 -25.08 -7.70 -18.47
C PHE A 220 -26.57 -7.61 -18.76
N ARG A 221 -27.24 -6.70 -18.06
CA ARG A 221 -28.64 -6.36 -18.35
C ARG A 221 -28.72 -5.53 -19.63
N ASP A 222 -29.53 -5.93 -20.61
CA ASP A 222 -29.92 -5.08 -21.74
C ASP A 222 -31.46 -5.10 -21.95
N PRO A 223 -32.08 -4.01 -22.45
CA PRO A 223 -33.53 -3.96 -22.67
C PRO A 223 -34.08 -5.03 -23.62
N ASN A 224 -33.26 -5.58 -24.51
CA ASN A 224 -33.66 -6.57 -25.52
C ASN A 224 -33.33 -8.02 -25.12
N GLY A 225 -32.77 -8.23 -23.94
CA GLY A 225 -32.31 -9.52 -23.44
C GLY A 225 -30.97 -9.36 -22.70
N PRO A 226 -30.44 -10.38 -22.03
CA PRO A 226 -29.10 -10.29 -21.45
C PRO A 226 -28.02 -10.20 -22.54
N GLU A 227 -27.11 -9.25 -22.41
CA GLU A 227 -25.87 -9.18 -23.19
C GLU A 227 -24.79 -10.02 -22.49
N THR A 228 -23.99 -10.76 -23.23
CA THR A 228 -22.87 -11.53 -22.64
C THR A 228 -21.57 -11.12 -23.27
N VAL A 229 -20.56 -10.89 -22.44
CA VAL A 229 -19.15 -10.80 -22.86
C VAL A 229 -18.46 -12.07 -22.41
N ARG A 230 -17.89 -12.82 -23.35
CA ARG A 230 -17.25 -14.11 -23.12
C ARG A 230 -15.77 -14.03 -23.47
N ALA A 231 -14.90 -14.25 -22.49
CA ALA A 231 -13.48 -14.47 -22.72
C ALA A 231 -13.22 -15.98 -22.83
N ILE A 232 -12.88 -16.46 -24.03
CA ILE A 232 -12.52 -17.85 -24.30
C ILE A 232 -11.05 -18.04 -23.95
N LEU A 233 -10.80 -18.86 -22.93
CA LEU A 233 -9.48 -19.01 -22.32
C LEU A 233 -8.70 -20.20 -22.90
N GLY A 234 -9.36 -21.10 -23.63
CA GLY A 234 -8.67 -22.15 -24.36
C GLY A 234 -9.53 -23.34 -24.80
N TRP A 235 -8.81 -24.44 -25.01
CA TRP A 235 -9.19 -25.74 -25.57
C TRP A 235 -9.44 -25.83 -27.07
N SER A 236 -10.12 -24.90 -27.75
CA SER A 236 -10.36 -25.11 -29.20
C SER A 236 -9.23 -24.64 -30.11
N GLU A 237 -8.50 -23.59 -29.72
CA GLU A 237 -7.59 -22.86 -30.60
C GLU A 237 -6.25 -22.53 -29.92
N GLU A 238 -5.24 -22.14 -30.71
CA GLU A 238 -3.92 -21.70 -30.23
C GLU A 238 -3.92 -20.27 -29.67
N SER A 239 -5.00 -19.52 -29.89
CA SER A 239 -5.15 -18.15 -29.40
C SER A 239 -6.35 -17.99 -28.48
N LEU A 240 -6.24 -17.01 -27.60
CA LEU A 240 -7.36 -16.52 -26.81
C LEU A 240 -8.35 -15.81 -27.74
N ALA A 241 -9.62 -15.82 -27.37
CA ALA A 241 -10.68 -15.16 -28.14
C ALA A 241 -11.70 -14.48 -27.23
N VAL A 242 -12.43 -13.52 -27.80
CA VAL A 242 -13.53 -12.84 -27.12
C VAL A 242 -14.76 -12.88 -28.01
N GLU A 243 -15.88 -13.26 -27.42
CA GLU A 243 -17.20 -13.18 -28.05
C GLU A 243 -18.06 -12.18 -27.27
N SER A 244 -18.93 -11.46 -27.98
CA SER A 244 -19.90 -10.52 -27.38
C SER A 244 -21.30 -10.79 -27.94
N PRO A 245 -21.93 -11.95 -27.66
CA PRO A 245 -23.24 -12.29 -28.22
C PRO A 245 -24.30 -11.28 -27.76
N GLY A 246 -24.93 -10.60 -28.72
CA GLY A 246 -25.91 -9.55 -28.46
C GLY A 246 -25.32 -8.24 -27.92
N GLY A 247 -24.03 -8.21 -27.58
CA GLY A 247 -23.34 -7.07 -26.99
C GLY A 247 -22.65 -6.16 -28.01
N PRO A 248 -21.80 -5.23 -27.53
CA PRO A 248 -21.11 -4.27 -28.39
C PRO A 248 -20.08 -4.94 -29.30
N ALA A 249 -19.82 -4.32 -30.45
CA ALA A 249 -18.72 -4.71 -31.33
C ALA A 249 -17.37 -4.36 -30.68
N LEU A 250 -16.46 -5.33 -30.66
CA LEU A 250 -15.14 -5.19 -30.03
C LEU A 250 -14.03 -5.30 -31.07
N ALA A 251 -13.00 -4.47 -30.91
CA ALA A 251 -11.75 -4.65 -31.61
C ALA A 251 -10.95 -5.73 -30.88
N VAL A 252 -10.80 -6.89 -31.51
CA VAL A 252 -10.11 -8.05 -30.92
C VAL A 252 -8.71 -8.19 -31.50
N GLN A 253 -7.72 -8.39 -30.63
CA GLN A 253 -6.36 -8.72 -30.99
C GLN A 253 -6.11 -10.21 -30.78
N ARG A 254 -5.26 -10.81 -31.62
CA ARG A 254 -4.87 -12.20 -31.44
C ARG A 254 -3.77 -12.29 -30.39
N LEU A 255 -4.08 -12.91 -29.25
CA LEU A 255 -3.08 -13.26 -28.24
C LEU A 255 -2.81 -14.77 -28.28
N GLU A 256 -1.54 -15.13 -28.45
CA GLU A 256 -1.08 -16.51 -28.41
C GLU A 256 -1.19 -17.06 -26.99
N ARG A 257 -1.72 -18.29 -26.87
CA ARG A 257 -1.78 -19.01 -25.60
C ARG A 257 -0.38 -19.48 -25.20
N LYS A 258 -0.07 -19.41 -23.91
CA LYS A 258 1.17 -19.94 -23.34
C LYS A 258 0.81 -20.90 -22.21
N PRO A 259 1.59 -21.97 -21.97
CA PRO A 259 1.37 -22.81 -20.79
C PRO A 259 1.75 -22.05 -19.51
N GLY A 260 0.94 -22.20 -18.46
CA GLY A 260 1.20 -21.65 -17.13
C GLY A 260 0.02 -20.86 -16.56
N TRP A 261 0.29 -20.11 -15.49
CA TRP A 261 -0.65 -19.19 -14.87
C TRP A 261 -0.68 -17.86 -15.62
N HIS A 262 -1.90 -17.39 -15.86
CA HIS A 262 -2.20 -16.14 -16.54
C HIS A 262 -3.25 -15.36 -15.74
N ARG A 263 -3.34 -14.06 -15.96
CA ARG A 263 -4.34 -13.20 -15.34
C ARG A 263 -5.24 -12.59 -16.39
N LEU A 264 -6.52 -12.93 -16.35
CA LEU A 264 -7.56 -12.23 -17.09
C LEU A 264 -7.99 -10.99 -16.30
N SER A 265 -8.01 -9.83 -16.95
CA SER A 265 -8.60 -8.60 -16.43
C SER A 265 -9.65 -8.08 -17.40
N VAL A 266 -10.87 -7.88 -16.91
CA VAL A 266 -11.99 -7.30 -17.68
C VAL A 266 -12.44 -6.02 -16.98
N ARG A 267 -12.11 -4.86 -17.55
CA ARG A 267 -12.62 -3.57 -17.12
C ARG A 267 -13.83 -3.21 -17.96
N PHE A 268 -14.94 -2.86 -17.32
CA PHE A 268 -16.22 -2.63 -17.99
C PHE A 268 -16.93 -1.38 -17.47
N GLY A 269 -17.74 -0.78 -18.34
CA GLY A 269 -18.62 0.35 -18.07
C GLY A 269 -19.33 0.78 -19.36
N PRO A 270 -20.30 1.70 -19.31
CA PRO A 270 -21.14 2.03 -20.47
C PRO A 270 -20.35 2.58 -21.67
N GLU A 271 -19.22 3.24 -21.40
CA GLU A 271 -18.39 3.87 -22.42
C GLU A 271 -17.17 3.03 -22.82
N GLN A 272 -16.86 1.97 -22.07
CA GLN A 272 -15.59 1.25 -22.21
C GLN A 272 -15.70 -0.21 -21.78
N LEU A 273 -15.20 -1.09 -22.63
CA LEU A 273 -14.82 -2.45 -22.27
C LEU A 273 -13.37 -2.67 -22.69
N GLU A 274 -12.56 -3.17 -21.76
CA GLU A 274 -11.17 -3.58 -21.99
C GLU A 274 -10.97 -4.96 -21.39
N ILE A 275 -10.46 -5.88 -22.20
CA ILE A 275 -10.14 -7.25 -21.80
C ILE A 275 -8.66 -7.44 -22.08
N ALA A 276 -7.90 -7.81 -21.06
CA ALA A 276 -6.48 -8.03 -21.16
C ALA A 276 -6.09 -9.36 -20.50
N VAL A 277 -5.03 -9.98 -21.02
CA VAL A 277 -4.36 -11.12 -20.38
C VAL A 277 -2.89 -10.79 -20.15
N ASP A 278 -2.46 -10.87 -18.89
CA ASP A 278 -1.11 -10.50 -18.44
C ASP A 278 -0.74 -9.07 -18.85
N GLY A 279 -1.72 -8.16 -18.78
CA GLY A 279 -1.57 -6.77 -19.20
C GLY A 279 -1.48 -6.53 -20.72
N ASN A 280 -1.56 -7.58 -21.54
CA ASN A 280 -1.64 -7.45 -23.00
C ASN A 280 -3.10 -7.33 -23.44
N ASP A 281 -3.40 -6.34 -24.28
CA ASP A 281 -4.75 -6.10 -24.79
C ASP A 281 -5.24 -7.27 -25.65
N LEU A 282 -6.37 -7.87 -25.24
CA LEU A 282 -7.05 -8.94 -25.97
C LEU A 282 -8.22 -8.38 -26.76
N ALA A 283 -9.02 -7.50 -26.16
CA ALA A 283 -10.11 -6.83 -26.83
C ALA A 283 -10.47 -5.51 -26.15
N HIS A 284 -10.86 -4.51 -26.94
CA HIS A 284 -11.41 -3.27 -26.41
C HIS A 284 -12.53 -2.70 -27.28
N GLY A 285 -13.38 -1.87 -26.71
CA GLY A 285 -14.47 -1.22 -27.43
C GLY A 285 -15.41 -0.44 -26.53
N LYS A 286 -16.57 -0.10 -27.08
CA LYS A 286 -17.69 0.39 -26.26
C LYS A 286 -18.14 -0.74 -25.33
N GLY A 287 -18.48 -0.40 -24.09
CA GLY A 287 -18.97 -1.43 -23.16
C GLY A 287 -20.46 -1.72 -23.28
N PRO A 288 -20.93 -2.71 -22.51
CA PRO A 288 -22.34 -3.13 -22.47
C PRO A 288 -23.27 -2.00 -22.07
N SER A 289 -24.53 -2.06 -22.52
CA SER A 289 -25.50 -0.96 -22.33
C SER A 289 -26.01 -0.82 -20.89
N GLY A 290 -25.95 -1.90 -20.10
CA GLY A 290 -26.44 -1.93 -18.72
C GLY A 290 -25.51 -2.66 -17.76
N PRO A 291 -25.91 -2.78 -16.48
CA PRO A 291 -25.05 -3.26 -15.42
C PRO A 291 -24.78 -4.77 -15.51
N LEU A 292 -23.63 -5.19 -14.99
CA LEU A 292 -23.26 -6.58 -14.77
C LEU A 292 -24.21 -7.21 -13.74
N LEU A 293 -24.70 -8.41 -14.04
CA LEU A 293 -25.62 -9.18 -13.19
C LEU A 293 -24.99 -10.48 -12.70
N GLU A 294 -24.15 -11.11 -13.51
CA GLU A 294 -23.66 -12.46 -13.26
C GLU A 294 -22.24 -12.62 -13.81
N VAL A 295 -21.43 -13.37 -13.06
CA VAL A 295 -20.13 -13.88 -13.50
C VAL A 295 -20.22 -15.40 -13.55
N ARG A 296 -19.79 -16.01 -14.65
CA ARG A 296 -19.84 -17.45 -14.83
C ARG A 296 -18.51 -17.99 -15.35
N LEU A 297 -17.98 -19.00 -14.68
CA LEU A 297 -16.82 -19.77 -15.10
C LEU A 297 -17.33 -21.12 -15.61
N ALA A 298 -17.03 -21.48 -16.86
CA ALA A 298 -17.63 -22.69 -17.43
C ALA A 298 -16.79 -23.35 -18.51
N SER A 299 -17.08 -24.63 -18.75
CA SER A 299 -16.71 -25.36 -19.95
C SER A 299 -17.94 -25.60 -20.83
N TYR A 300 -17.70 -25.69 -22.13
CA TYR A 300 -18.73 -25.98 -23.12
C TYR A 300 -18.20 -26.94 -24.18
N GLN A 301 -19.09 -27.84 -24.58
CA GLN A 301 -18.89 -28.78 -25.65
C GLN A 301 -20.03 -28.65 -26.68
N PRO A 302 -19.78 -28.02 -27.85
CA PRO A 302 -20.75 -28.00 -28.94
C PRO A 302 -20.99 -29.37 -29.63
N GLY A 303 -20.02 -30.29 -29.56
CA GLY A 303 -20.06 -31.58 -30.25
C GLY A 303 -20.65 -32.74 -29.43
N LYS A 304 -20.80 -33.92 -30.06
CA LYS A 304 -21.21 -35.17 -29.36
C LYS A 304 -20.04 -36.02 -28.87
N ASP A 305 -18.82 -35.72 -29.34
CA ASP A 305 -17.63 -36.50 -29.00
C ASP A 305 -17.23 -36.25 -27.53
N PRO A 306 -16.97 -37.30 -26.74
CA PRO A 306 -16.63 -37.11 -25.33
C PRO A 306 -15.36 -36.24 -25.18
N PRO A 307 -15.28 -35.40 -24.13
CA PRO A 307 -14.08 -34.61 -23.89
C PRO A 307 -12.90 -35.54 -23.61
N PRO A 308 -11.67 -35.18 -24.02
CA PRO A 308 -10.47 -35.93 -23.65
C PRO A 308 -10.38 -36.13 -22.14
N GLU A 309 -9.97 -37.33 -21.71
CA GLU A 309 -9.85 -37.68 -20.30
C GLU A 309 -8.88 -36.73 -19.58
N GLY A 310 -9.30 -36.21 -18.42
CA GLY A 310 -8.49 -35.31 -17.59
C GLY A 310 -8.42 -33.86 -18.08
N LEU A 311 -9.00 -33.51 -19.23
CA LEU A 311 -9.02 -32.14 -19.73
C LEU A 311 -9.84 -31.23 -18.79
N ALA A 312 -9.22 -30.18 -18.25
CA ALA A 312 -9.88 -29.26 -17.34
C ALA A 312 -9.19 -27.88 -17.32
N GLY A 313 -9.97 -26.81 -17.30
CA GLY A 313 -9.47 -25.47 -16.99
C GLY A 313 -9.35 -25.29 -15.48
N HIS A 314 -8.41 -24.45 -15.04
CA HIS A 314 -8.28 -24.11 -13.61
C HIS A 314 -8.36 -22.60 -13.42
N PHE A 315 -9.02 -22.18 -12.34
CA PHE A 315 -9.17 -20.79 -11.91
C PHE A 315 -8.70 -20.61 -10.47
N ASP A 316 -8.16 -19.45 -10.17
CA ASP A 316 -7.69 -19.05 -8.84
C ASP A 316 -7.90 -17.52 -8.68
N ASP A 317 -7.94 -17.02 -7.44
CA ASP A 317 -7.90 -15.59 -7.08
C ASP A 317 -8.80 -14.70 -7.96
N LEU A 318 -10.11 -14.97 -7.93
CA LEU A 318 -11.14 -14.16 -8.60
C LEU A 318 -11.49 -12.95 -7.74
N ARG A 319 -11.52 -11.77 -8.35
CA ARG A 319 -12.00 -10.55 -7.72
C ARG A 319 -12.87 -9.73 -8.65
N LEU A 320 -13.93 -9.17 -8.09
CA LEU A 320 -14.77 -8.17 -8.73
C LEU A 320 -14.79 -6.90 -7.89
N VAL A 321 -14.42 -5.80 -8.51
CA VAL A 321 -14.56 -4.46 -7.93
C VAL A 321 -15.59 -3.67 -8.73
N ARG A 322 -16.36 -2.83 -8.06
CA ARG A 322 -17.15 -1.77 -8.69
C ARG A 322 -16.35 -0.48 -8.71
N PHE A 323 -16.49 0.30 -9.77
CA PHE A 323 -15.96 1.66 -9.76
C PHE A 323 -16.94 2.58 -9.04
N ALA A 324 -16.40 3.37 -8.12
CA ALA A 324 -17.14 4.35 -7.37
C ALA A 324 -16.48 5.71 -7.56
N GLU A 325 -17.27 6.77 -7.60
CA GLU A 325 -16.70 8.11 -7.50
C GLU A 325 -15.99 8.23 -6.15
N PRO A 326 -14.74 8.71 -6.12
CA PRO A 326 -14.07 8.97 -4.86
C PRO A 326 -14.90 9.95 -4.05
N VAL A 327 -15.47 9.48 -2.94
CA VAL A 327 -16.18 10.38 -2.05
C VAL A 327 -15.14 11.14 -1.22
N GLY A 328 -14.95 12.39 -1.59
CA GLY A 328 -14.22 13.33 -0.75
C GLY A 328 -15.00 13.56 0.54
N GLY A 329 -14.32 13.53 1.68
CA GLY A 329 -14.92 13.82 2.97
C GLY A 329 -13.82 14.12 3.97
N LEU A 330 -13.97 15.20 4.71
CA LEU A 330 -13.08 15.51 5.82
C LEU A 330 -13.47 14.63 7.01
N GLU A 331 -12.48 14.15 7.75
CA GLU A 331 -12.73 13.51 9.05
C GLU A 331 -13.34 14.56 9.98
N VAL A 332 -14.54 14.28 10.51
CA VAL A 332 -15.25 15.25 11.35
C VAL A 332 -14.83 15.16 12.83
N ASP A 333 -14.42 13.98 13.30
CA ASP A 333 -14.02 13.74 14.69
C ASP A 333 -12.78 12.84 14.79
N ALA A 334 -11.60 13.46 14.94
CA ALA A 334 -10.31 12.77 15.07
C ALA A 334 -10.14 11.94 16.36
N ALA A 335 -11.08 12.05 17.32
CA ALA A 335 -11.02 11.31 18.58
C ALA A 335 -11.66 9.91 18.49
N GLN A 336 -12.36 9.59 17.41
CA GLN A 336 -13.08 8.33 17.21
C GLN A 336 -12.57 7.58 15.99
N ASP A 337 -12.84 6.27 15.94
CA ASP A 337 -12.67 5.55 14.69
C ASP A 337 -13.88 5.85 13.78
N GLU A 338 -13.65 5.84 12.47
CA GLU A 338 -14.66 6.11 11.44
C GLU A 338 -14.69 4.93 10.45
N VAL A 339 -15.90 4.42 10.21
CA VAL A 339 -16.20 3.58 9.04
C VAL A 339 -16.81 4.49 7.99
N ARG A 340 -16.11 4.69 6.87
CA ARG A 340 -16.60 5.48 5.74
C ARG A 340 -17.28 4.57 4.74
N LEU A 341 -18.53 4.85 4.43
CA LEU A 341 -19.32 4.11 3.47
C LEU A 341 -19.10 4.63 2.04
N VAL A 342 -19.47 3.80 1.06
CA VAL A 342 -19.35 4.09 -0.38
C VAL A 342 -20.22 5.24 -0.87
N ASP A 343 -21.30 5.56 -0.17
CA ASP A 343 -22.18 6.70 -0.44
C ASP A 343 -21.69 8.00 0.19
N GLY A 344 -20.63 7.94 1.00
CA GLY A 344 -20.05 9.07 1.72
C GLY A 344 -20.44 9.17 3.18
N ASP A 345 -21.39 8.36 3.65
CA ASP A 345 -21.80 8.39 5.04
C ASP A 345 -20.64 7.97 5.95
N GLN A 346 -20.54 8.66 7.09
CA GLN A 346 -19.51 8.44 8.10
C GLN A 346 -20.14 7.88 9.37
N ILE A 347 -19.69 6.70 9.77
CA ILE A 347 -20.17 6.04 10.99
C ILE A 347 -19.04 6.04 12.03
N PHE A 348 -19.26 6.75 13.12
CA PHE A 348 -18.28 6.91 14.19
C PHE A 348 -18.46 5.86 15.30
N GLY A 349 -17.35 5.40 15.86
CA GLY A 349 -17.36 4.45 16.97
C GLY A 349 -15.98 3.88 17.29
N THR A 350 -15.93 2.58 17.57
CA THR A 350 -14.67 1.85 17.77
C THR A 350 -14.61 0.66 16.82
N ILE A 351 -13.59 0.62 15.96
CA ILE A 351 -13.35 -0.52 15.09
C ILE A 351 -12.71 -1.62 15.93
N ARG A 352 -13.39 -2.77 16.02
CA ARG A 352 -12.94 -3.91 16.82
C ARG A 352 -12.02 -4.81 16.02
N SER A 353 -12.43 -5.13 14.80
CA SER A 353 -11.64 -5.92 13.88
C SER A 353 -12.07 -5.72 12.44
N ALA A 354 -11.18 -6.03 11.50
CA ALA A 354 -11.52 -6.19 10.10
C ALA A 354 -10.65 -7.30 9.49
N ASP A 355 -11.14 -7.95 8.45
CA ASP A 355 -10.39 -8.92 7.64
C ASP A 355 -10.72 -8.70 6.15
N GLY A 356 -10.32 -9.59 5.25
CA GLY A 356 -10.60 -9.44 3.82
C GLY A 356 -12.10 -9.50 3.44
N GLU A 357 -12.98 -9.89 4.36
CA GLU A 357 -14.40 -10.12 4.09
C GLU A 357 -15.29 -9.06 4.75
N ARG A 358 -15.00 -8.68 5.98
CA ARG A 358 -15.91 -7.85 6.79
C ARG A 358 -15.20 -6.93 7.78
N VAL A 359 -15.97 -5.97 8.26
CA VAL A 359 -15.58 -5.04 9.33
C VAL A 359 -16.53 -5.19 10.49
N LEU A 360 -16.00 -5.32 11.71
CA LEU A 360 -16.75 -5.31 12.96
C LEU A 360 -16.43 -4.01 13.73
N ALA A 361 -17.46 -3.21 13.98
CA ALA A 361 -17.34 -1.98 14.77
C ALA A 361 -18.38 -1.92 15.89
N ARG A 362 -18.11 -1.12 16.91
CA ARG A 362 -19.07 -0.78 17.95
C ARG A 362 -19.55 0.65 17.77
N VAL A 363 -20.84 0.81 17.52
CA VAL A 363 -21.53 2.09 17.26
C VAL A 363 -22.64 2.24 18.29
N ASP A 364 -22.65 3.34 19.05
CA ASP A 364 -23.61 3.58 20.14
C ASP A 364 -23.77 2.39 21.11
N GLY A 365 -22.65 1.71 21.40
CA GLY A 365 -22.61 0.56 22.30
C GLY A 365 -23.11 -0.76 21.71
N LYS A 366 -23.52 -0.80 20.43
CA LYS A 366 -23.94 -2.00 19.71
C LYS A 366 -22.87 -2.45 18.73
N ASP A 367 -22.68 -3.76 18.60
CA ASP A 367 -21.79 -4.31 17.60
C ASP A 367 -22.51 -4.37 16.25
N VAL A 368 -21.87 -3.82 15.20
CA VAL A 368 -22.37 -3.72 13.83
C VAL A 368 -21.34 -4.34 12.89
N THR A 369 -21.81 -5.11 11.92
CA THR A 369 -20.96 -5.73 10.89
C THR A 369 -21.23 -5.07 9.55
N PHE A 370 -20.17 -4.70 8.84
CA PHE A 370 -20.23 -4.14 7.50
C PHE A 370 -19.53 -5.05 6.50
N SER A 371 -20.06 -5.10 5.28
CA SER A 371 -19.38 -5.71 4.13
C SER A 371 -18.41 -4.72 3.49
N TRP A 372 -17.28 -5.19 2.96
CA TRP A 372 -16.39 -4.33 2.15
C TRP A 372 -17.04 -3.80 0.86
N SER A 373 -18.15 -4.41 0.42
CA SER A 373 -18.96 -3.84 -0.66
C SER A 373 -19.60 -2.50 -0.28
N GLU A 374 -19.80 -2.23 1.01
CA GLU A 374 -20.44 -1.02 1.54
C GLU A 374 -19.44 -0.02 2.11
N VAL A 375 -18.22 -0.46 2.43
CA VAL A 375 -17.19 0.33 3.13
C VAL A 375 -16.15 0.83 2.13
N LEU A 376 -15.95 2.14 2.04
CA LEU A 376 -14.85 2.74 1.28
C LEU A 376 -13.52 2.65 2.02
N GLY A 377 -13.54 2.84 3.34
CA GLY A 377 -12.36 2.82 4.17
C GLY A 377 -12.65 2.88 5.66
N LEU A 378 -11.62 2.56 6.43
CA LEU A 378 -11.56 2.62 7.88
C LEU A 378 -10.55 3.68 8.24
N TYR A 379 -10.95 4.67 9.03
CA TYR A 379 -10.07 5.69 9.56
C TYR A 379 -10.03 5.55 11.07
N PHE A 380 -8.85 5.69 11.63
CA PHE A 380 -8.60 5.33 13.01
C PHE A 380 -8.34 6.56 13.84
N ARG A 381 -8.89 6.56 15.06
CA ARG A 381 -8.68 7.64 16.02
C ARG A 381 -7.20 7.95 16.17
N ARG A 382 -6.87 9.23 16.26
CA ARG A 382 -5.49 9.71 16.26
C ARG A 382 -4.93 9.61 17.67
N VAL A 383 -4.17 8.55 17.91
CA VAL A 383 -3.47 8.35 19.18
C VAL A 383 -1.98 8.47 18.91
N ALA A 384 -1.41 9.59 19.37
CA ALA A 384 0.03 9.80 19.32
C ALA A 384 0.76 8.62 19.96
N ALA A 385 1.64 8.01 19.19
CA ALA A 385 2.38 6.85 19.63
C ALA A 385 3.80 6.87 19.08
N ARG A 386 4.69 6.33 19.90
CA ARG A 386 6.10 6.25 19.59
C ARG A 386 6.37 5.04 18.70
N GLY A 387 7.11 5.24 17.62
CA GLY A 387 7.66 4.16 16.80
C GLY A 387 8.96 3.59 17.37
N ALA A 388 9.32 2.37 16.95
CA ALA A 388 10.64 1.82 17.22
C ALA A 388 11.74 2.73 16.63
N PRO A 389 12.86 2.94 17.33
CA PRO A 389 13.97 3.69 16.78
C PRO A 389 14.58 2.91 15.60
N VAL A 390 14.92 3.62 14.53
CA VAL A 390 15.62 3.08 13.36
C VAL A 390 16.97 3.77 13.20
N GLU A 391 17.99 3.06 12.73
CA GLU A 391 19.36 3.58 12.65
C GLU A 391 20.06 3.12 11.38
N GLY A 392 20.80 4.03 10.74
CA GLY A 392 21.59 3.76 9.54
C GLY A 392 21.43 4.86 8.49
N LEU A 393 21.45 4.48 7.21
CA LEU A 393 21.13 5.38 6.11
C LEU A 393 19.61 5.53 6.03
N LEU A 394 19.10 6.70 6.43
CA LEU A 394 17.69 7.02 6.38
C LEU A 394 17.27 7.31 4.94
N VAL A 395 16.26 6.60 4.46
CA VAL A 395 15.76 6.69 3.09
C VAL A 395 14.24 6.71 3.03
N ARG A 396 13.71 7.29 1.96
CA ARG A 396 12.34 7.06 1.50
C ARG A 396 12.39 6.14 0.28
N LEU A 397 11.66 5.05 0.32
CA LEU A 397 11.50 4.13 -0.80
C LEU A 397 10.11 4.31 -1.42
N GLU A 398 10.05 4.29 -2.75
CA GLU A 398 8.82 4.22 -3.53
C GLU A 398 8.89 2.97 -4.43
N TRP A 399 7.83 2.18 -4.48
CA TRP A 399 7.75 0.96 -5.30
C TRP A 399 6.35 0.78 -5.87
N ARG A 400 6.23 0.03 -6.98
CA ARG A 400 4.94 -0.29 -7.58
C ARG A 400 4.20 -1.35 -6.79
N SER A 401 2.94 -1.07 -6.49
CA SER A 401 2.03 -2.00 -5.83
C SER A 401 1.30 -2.92 -6.78
N ALA A 402 1.10 -2.50 -8.03
CA ALA A 402 0.38 -3.23 -9.06
C ALA A 402 1.13 -3.22 -10.41
N PRO A 403 0.77 -4.11 -11.36
CA PRO A 403 1.21 -3.99 -12.76
C PRO A 403 0.83 -2.64 -13.38
N GLY A 404 1.56 -2.24 -14.43
CA GLY A 404 1.34 -0.95 -15.10
C GLY A 404 2.21 0.20 -14.59
N ASN A 405 1.88 1.42 -14.99
CA ASN A 405 2.69 2.64 -14.78
C ASN A 405 1.94 3.78 -14.06
N ASP A 406 0.77 3.53 -13.48
CA ASP A 406 0.00 4.58 -12.79
C ASP A 406 0.75 5.09 -11.55
N PRO A 407 1.09 6.39 -11.47
CA PRO A 407 1.75 6.97 -10.29
C PRO A 407 0.95 6.81 -8.99
N ARG A 408 -0.37 6.65 -9.07
CA ARG A 408 -1.26 6.43 -7.92
C ARG A 408 -1.05 5.07 -7.25
N ASP A 409 -0.36 4.16 -7.96
CA ASP A 409 -0.07 2.80 -7.52
C ASP A 409 1.32 2.66 -6.90
N LEU A 410 2.00 3.77 -6.64
CA LEU A 410 3.26 3.74 -5.90
C LEU A 410 2.99 3.65 -4.41
N ASP A 411 3.42 2.56 -3.78
CA ASP A 411 3.55 2.52 -2.34
C ASP A 411 4.84 3.21 -1.91
N GLN A 412 4.87 3.68 -0.67
CA GLN A 412 6.05 4.34 -0.13
C GLN A 412 6.18 4.18 1.38
N ALA A 413 7.43 4.12 1.85
CA ALA A 413 7.76 4.06 3.27
C ALA A 413 9.10 4.75 3.55
N GLU A 414 9.24 5.28 4.77
CA GLU A 414 10.50 5.80 5.30
C GLU A 414 11.09 4.88 6.36
N GLY A 415 12.41 4.80 6.39
CA GLY A 415 13.12 3.98 7.37
C GLY A 415 14.63 4.01 7.18
N ALA A 416 15.32 3.13 7.89
CA ALA A 416 16.75 2.93 7.72
C ALA A 416 17.00 1.75 6.78
N LEU A 417 17.86 1.95 5.77
CA LEU A 417 18.29 0.90 4.87
C LEU A 417 19.17 -0.10 5.64
N THR A 418 18.72 -1.35 5.78
CA THR A 418 19.41 -2.40 6.56
C THR A 418 19.88 -3.58 5.73
N GLY A 419 19.48 -3.68 4.46
CA GLY A 419 19.91 -4.75 3.59
C GLY A 419 19.71 -4.42 2.12
N LEU A 420 20.60 -4.94 1.28
CA LEU A 420 20.56 -4.78 -0.16
C LEU A 420 21.11 -6.05 -0.80
N THR A 421 20.31 -6.67 -1.65
CA THR A 421 20.71 -7.81 -2.48
C THR A 421 20.43 -7.49 -3.95
N ASP A 422 20.77 -8.40 -4.85
CA ASP A 422 20.41 -8.26 -6.26
C ASP A 422 18.89 -8.33 -6.50
N SER A 423 18.15 -8.98 -5.60
CA SER A 423 16.70 -9.20 -5.75
C SER A 423 15.83 -8.34 -4.82
N ALA A 424 16.36 -7.76 -3.75
CA ALA A 424 15.57 -7.04 -2.76
C ALA A 424 16.31 -5.93 -2.02
N VAL A 425 15.53 -5.01 -1.45
CA VAL A 425 15.95 -3.97 -0.52
C VAL A 425 15.23 -4.16 0.81
N THR A 426 15.97 -4.14 1.92
CA THR A 426 15.41 -4.27 3.27
C THR A 426 15.46 -2.95 4.02
N LEU A 427 14.31 -2.51 4.52
CA LEU A 427 14.10 -1.27 5.26
C LEU A 427 13.65 -1.57 6.68
N ALA A 428 14.36 -1.09 7.69
CA ALA A 428 13.86 -1.05 9.06
C ALA A 428 12.95 0.17 9.23
N THR A 429 11.72 -0.05 9.67
CA THR A 429 10.70 1.00 9.83
C THR A 429 10.21 1.09 11.27
N PRO A 430 9.69 2.26 11.70
CA PRO A 430 9.27 2.45 13.09
C PRO A 430 8.09 1.57 13.53
N TYR A 431 7.20 1.17 12.61
CA TYR A 431 5.95 0.47 12.95
C TYR A 431 5.77 -0.90 12.30
N ALA A 432 6.50 -1.21 11.23
CA ALA A 432 6.43 -2.51 10.55
C ALA A 432 7.62 -3.43 10.88
N GLY A 433 8.57 -2.97 11.70
CA GLY A 433 9.81 -3.70 11.95
C GLY A 433 10.69 -3.69 10.70
N SER A 434 10.70 -4.78 9.92
CA SER A 434 11.51 -4.92 8.71
C SER A 434 10.64 -5.17 7.48
N LEU A 435 10.86 -4.38 6.42
CA LEU A 435 10.19 -4.52 5.12
C LEU A 435 11.21 -4.95 4.07
N THR A 436 10.95 -6.04 3.34
CA THR A 436 11.84 -6.56 2.30
C THR A 436 11.23 -6.40 0.90
N ILE A 437 11.42 -5.23 0.31
CA ILE A 437 10.82 -4.84 -0.97
C ILE A 437 11.59 -5.48 -2.13
N PRO A 438 10.92 -6.20 -3.06
CA PRO A 438 11.57 -6.71 -4.26
C PRO A 438 12.18 -5.58 -5.09
N ARG A 439 13.46 -5.70 -5.43
CA ARG A 439 14.23 -4.67 -6.15
C ARG A 439 13.60 -4.33 -7.50
N GLY A 440 13.01 -5.31 -8.17
CA GLY A 440 12.31 -5.11 -9.44
C GLY A 440 11.01 -4.31 -9.36
N ARG A 441 10.46 -4.12 -8.15
CA ARG A 441 9.29 -3.25 -7.91
C ARG A 441 9.67 -1.82 -7.56
N LEU A 442 10.92 -1.58 -7.14
CA LEU A 442 11.39 -0.25 -6.75
C LEU A 442 11.30 0.73 -7.92
N ARG A 443 11.06 1.99 -7.58
CA ARG A 443 11.05 3.12 -8.51
C ARG A 443 11.96 4.22 -8.06
N ARG A 444 11.99 4.47 -6.76
CA ARG A 444 12.77 5.57 -6.19
C ARG A 444 13.31 5.19 -4.82
N LEU A 445 14.57 5.54 -4.58
CA LEU A 445 15.16 5.64 -3.25
C LEU A 445 15.67 7.07 -3.10
N ARG A 446 15.10 7.83 -2.16
CA ARG A 446 15.60 9.16 -1.78
C ARG A 446 16.35 9.06 -0.48
N VAL A 447 17.56 9.60 -0.44
CA VAL A 447 18.38 9.66 0.77
C VAL A 447 17.93 10.85 1.61
N LEU A 448 17.52 10.59 2.85
CA LEU A 448 17.08 11.60 3.81
C LEU A 448 18.22 12.04 4.72
N GLY A 449 19.12 11.12 5.05
CA GLY A 449 20.25 11.38 5.94
C GLY A 449 20.90 10.11 6.43
N SER A 450 21.79 10.23 7.39
CA SER A 450 22.33 9.09 8.14
C SER A 450 22.25 9.39 9.62
N GLY A 451 21.86 8.41 10.43
CA GLY A 451 21.75 8.60 11.87
C GLY A 451 20.70 7.70 12.49
N ARG A 452 20.27 8.06 13.69
CA ARG A 452 19.20 7.41 14.41
C ARG A 452 17.94 8.28 14.37
N ARG A 453 16.81 7.71 13.96
CA ARG A 453 15.50 8.37 13.95
C ARG A 453 14.56 7.73 14.97
N LEU A 454 13.86 8.55 15.72
CA LEU A 454 12.82 8.16 16.64
C LEU A 454 11.55 8.94 16.35
N VAL A 455 10.50 8.28 15.85
CA VAL A 455 9.19 8.90 15.66
C VAL A 455 8.52 9.06 17.03
N ILE A 456 8.20 10.30 17.39
CA ILE A 456 7.46 10.66 18.61
C ILE A 456 5.96 10.57 18.35
N ASP A 457 5.55 11.11 17.21
CA ASP A 457 4.18 11.14 16.77
C ASP A 457 4.11 11.03 15.25
N ALA A 458 3.29 10.10 14.77
CA ALA A 458 3.05 9.93 13.34
C ALA A 458 1.72 10.55 12.89
N THR A 459 0.85 10.97 13.83
CA THR A 459 -0.48 11.47 13.51
C THR A 459 -0.45 12.90 12.99
N VAL A 460 -1.45 13.23 12.17
CA VAL A 460 -1.63 14.57 11.64
C VAL A 460 -2.43 15.41 12.64
N HIS A 461 -2.04 16.68 12.79
CA HIS A 461 -2.69 17.66 13.65
C HIS A 461 -2.96 18.96 12.90
N HIS A 462 -4.06 19.62 13.25
CA HIS A 462 -4.37 20.99 12.82
C HIS A 462 -4.21 21.92 14.02
N LEU A 463 -3.19 22.78 14.00
CA LEU A 463 -3.04 23.87 14.97
C LEU A 463 -3.55 25.17 14.38
N GLY A 464 -4.30 25.93 15.16
CA GLY A 464 -4.90 27.19 14.72
C GLY A 464 -6.18 27.52 15.46
N ASP A 465 -6.98 28.39 14.86
CA ASP A 465 -8.26 28.87 15.40
C ASP A 465 -9.39 28.89 14.36
N GLN A 466 -9.12 28.54 13.09
CA GLN A 466 -10.14 28.54 12.04
C GLN A 466 -10.33 27.15 11.44
N ILE A 467 -11.54 26.88 10.96
CA ILE A 467 -11.82 25.63 10.23
C ILE A 467 -11.13 25.70 8.87
N SER A 468 -10.39 24.66 8.51
CA SER A 468 -9.76 24.57 7.19
C SER A 468 -10.82 24.42 6.10
N SER A 469 -11.07 25.50 5.35
CA SER A 469 -12.06 25.54 4.27
C SER A 469 -11.45 25.81 2.90
N ILE A 470 -10.14 26.03 2.81
CA ILE A 470 -9.43 26.40 1.58
C ILE A 470 -8.28 25.42 1.35
N PRO A 471 -8.14 24.87 0.13
CA PRO A 471 -7.04 23.97 -0.21
C PRO A 471 -5.63 24.56 0.02
N PRO A 472 -4.62 23.74 0.40
CA PRO A 472 -4.77 22.34 0.79
C PRO A 472 -5.57 22.21 2.10
N LEU A 473 -6.56 21.32 2.12
CA LEU A 473 -7.39 21.14 3.32
C LEU A 473 -6.55 20.44 4.39
N LEU A 474 -6.59 20.98 5.61
CA LEU A 474 -6.03 20.33 6.77
C LEU A 474 -6.94 19.18 7.19
N ASP A 475 -6.31 18.15 7.72
CA ASP A 475 -6.97 16.97 8.22
C ASP A 475 -6.41 16.72 9.63
N PRO A 476 -7.17 16.95 10.73
CA PRO A 476 -8.59 17.24 10.72
C PRO A 476 -8.84 18.69 10.27
N PRO A 477 -10.04 19.01 9.77
CA PRO A 477 -10.39 20.37 9.36
C PRO A 477 -10.66 21.30 10.55
N GLN A 478 -11.01 20.73 11.70
CA GLN A 478 -11.27 21.46 12.93
C GLN A 478 -9.95 21.64 13.69
N PRO A 479 -9.58 22.86 14.09
CA PRO A 479 -8.33 23.09 14.81
C PRO A 479 -8.36 22.47 16.21
N GLU A 480 -7.22 21.95 16.62
CA GLU A 480 -6.93 21.42 17.96
C GLU A 480 -6.45 22.53 18.93
N GLY A 481 -6.44 23.79 18.46
CA GLY A 481 -5.97 24.96 19.19
C GLY A 481 -4.51 25.30 18.92
N GLY A 482 -3.95 26.22 19.71
CA GLY A 482 -2.60 26.76 19.50
C GLY A 482 -1.46 25.99 20.17
N ILE A 483 -1.72 24.84 20.81
CA ILE A 483 -0.71 24.12 21.60
C ILE A 483 -0.76 22.62 21.30
N LEU A 484 0.40 22.04 21.01
CA LEU A 484 0.59 20.60 20.85
C LEU A 484 1.69 20.10 21.79
N ASP A 485 1.32 19.27 22.76
CA ASP A 485 2.26 18.66 23.71
C ASP A 485 2.49 17.18 23.42
N ARG A 486 3.76 16.77 23.35
CA ARG A 486 4.17 15.37 23.16
C ARG A 486 5.24 14.94 24.14
N SER A 487 4.86 14.01 25.02
CA SER A 487 5.79 13.35 25.92
C SER A 487 6.51 12.21 25.20
N PHE A 488 7.80 12.05 25.46
CA PHE A 488 8.59 10.93 24.95
C PHE A 488 9.69 10.54 25.95
N GLU A 489 10.20 9.33 25.81
CA GLU A 489 11.23 8.79 26.71
C GLU A 489 12.50 8.41 25.98
N LEU A 490 13.64 8.79 26.54
CA LEU A 490 14.95 8.41 26.06
C LEU A 490 15.65 7.58 27.13
N PRO A 491 15.95 6.28 26.91
CA PRO A 491 16.72 5.50 27.87
C PRO A 491 18.08 6.17 28.18
N GLU A 492 18.69 6.69 27.13
CA GLU A 492 19.86 7.56 27.13
C GLU A 492 19.73 8.56 25.98
N VAL A 493 20.48 9.66 26.04
CA VAL A 493 20.55 10.60 24.92
C VAL A 493 21.64 10.11 23.96
N PRO A 494 21.30 9.73 22.72
CA PRO A 494 22.31 9.31 21.75
C PRO A 494 23.39 10.39 21.55
N PRO A 495 24.65 10.00 21.35
CA PRO A 495 25.71 10.96 21.06
C PRO A 495 25.49 11.62 19.69
N GLY A 496 26.11 12.78 19.47
CA GLY A 496 26.02 13.53 18.21
C GLY A 496 25.08 14.73 18.29
N ALA A 497 24.86 15.39 17.15
CA ALA A 497 23.92 16.48 17.06
C ALA A 497 22.49 15.93 17.03
N ALA A 498 21.61 16.51 17.85
CA ALA A 498 20.20 16.12 17.95
C ALA A 498 19.32 17.15 17.24
N PHE A 499 18.25 16.69 16.61
CA PHE A 499 17.31 17.52 15.87
C PHE A 499 15.87 17.13 16.18
N ALA A 500 14.99 18.11 16.30
CA ALA A 500 13.56 17.89 16.20
C ALA A 500 13.18 17.99 14.72
N VAL A 501 12.57 16.95 14.18
CA VAL A 501 12.15 16.87 12.78
C VAL A 501 10.63 16.90 12.73
N ILE A 502 10.09 17.92 12.08
CA ILE A 502 8.66 18.19 12.06
C ILE A 502 8.27 18.36 10.60
N ASP A 503 7.36 17.52 10.14
CA ASP A 503 6.76 17.61 8.82
C ASP A 503 5.53 18.52 8.90
N VAL A 504 5.45 19.54 8.07
CA VAL A 504 4.44 20.62 8.19
C VAL A 504 3.85 21.04 6.86
N VAL A 505 2.65 21.61 6.89
CA VAL A 505 1.97 22.24 5.74
C VAL A 505 1.23 23.49 6.21
N GLN A 506 1.04 24.46 5.31
CA GLN A 506 0.38 25.75 5.55
C GLN A 506 1.00 26.64 6.64
N VAL A 507 2.24 26.38 7.07
CA VAL A 507 2.93 27.27 8.02
C VAL A 507 3.25 28.60 7.34
N ALA A 508 2.82 29.72 7.92
CA ALA A 508 3.16 31.04 7.40
C ALA A 508 4.68 31.31 7.51
N GLY A 509 5.32 31.68 6.39
CA GLY A 509 6.77 31.89 6.34
C GLY A 509 7.25 33.31 6.65
N GLU A 510 8.45 33.44 7.21
CA GLU A 510 9.08 34.74 7.52
C GLU A 510 9.74 35.42 6.30
N ALA A 511 9.91 34.68 5.19
CA ALA A 511 10.58 35.19 4.00
C ALA A 511 9.86 36.42 3.41
N SER A 512 10.64 37.40 2.94
CA SER A 512 10.10 38.64 2.40
C SER A 512 9.18 38.38 1.19
N GLY A 513 7.99 38.97 1.21
CA GLY A 513 6.98 38.80 0.16
C GLY A 513 5.96 37.70 0.44
N LEU A 514 6.15 36.90 1.50
CA LEU A 514 5.11 35.99 1.99
C LEU A 514 4.05 36.72 2.82
N PRO A 515 2.80 36.21 2.83
CA PRO A 515 1.77 36.67 3.77
C PRO A 515 2.27 36.63 5.21
N PHE A 516 1.86 37.59 6.02
CA PHE A 516 2.19 37.67 7.47
C PHE A 516 3.67 37.77 7.84
N SER A 517 4.60 37.78 6.88
CA SER A 517 6.05 37.86 7.13
C SER A 517 6.47 39.05 8.03
N THR A 518 5.75 40.17 7.98
CA THR A 518 6.02 41.33 8.84
C THR A 518 5.60 41.08 10.29
N GLN A 519 4.45 40.44 10.51
CA GLN A 519 3.95 40.03 11.83
C GLN A 519 4.90 39.00 12.46
N ILE A 520 5.31 37.99 11.70
CA ILE A 520 6.25 36.94 12.14
C ILE A 520 7.59 37.54 12.59
N LYS A 521 8.14 38.51 11.82
CA LYS A 521 9.37 39.22 12.19
C LYS A 521 9.24 39.98 13.52
N LYS A 522 8.04 40.48 13.85
CA LYS A 522 7.76 41.18 15.11
C LYS A 522 7.53 40.25 16.30
N GLY A 523 7.36 38.95 16.10
CA GLY A 523 7.05 38.01 17.19
C GLY A 523 5.61 37.50 17.20
N GLU A 524 4.76 38.03 16.32
CA GLU A 524 3.34 37.66 16.20
C GLU A 524 3.18 36.47 15.23
N LEU A 525 2.11 35.67 15.36
CA LEU A 525 1.85 34.50 14.50
C LEU A 525 3.00 33.48 14.46
N ARG A 526 3.85 33.46 15.48
CA ARG A 526 4.97 32.53 15.57
C ARG A 526 4.52 31.20 16.11
N THR A 527 5.01 30.13 15.49
CA THR A 527 4.85 28.76 15.96
C THR A 527 6.17 28.28 16.55
N ASN A 528 6.30 28.45 17.87
CA ASN A 528 7.51 28.13 18.62
C ASN A 528 7.59 26.63 18.92
N VAL A 529 8.81 26.10 18.97
CA VAL A 529 9.10 24.73 19.37
C VAL A 529 9.97 24.75 20.62
N LEU A 530 9.51 24.06 21.65
CA LEU A 530 10.16 23.95 22.94
C LEU A 530 10.43 22.49 23.28
N ILE A 531 11.52 22.24 23.99
CA ILE A 531 11.79 20.94 24.60
C ILE A 531 12.09 21.16 26.08
N ASN A 532 11.38 20.43 26.95
CA ASN A 532 11.48 20.54 28.40
C ASN A 532 11.32 22.00 28.90
N GLY A 533 10.39 22.74 28.28
CA GLY A 533 10.11 24.15 28.59
C GLY A 533 11.15 25.15 28.09
N LYS A 534 12.19 24.71 27.37
CA LYS A 534 13.19 25.60 26.77
C LYS A 534 12.89 25.78 25.28
N PRO A 535 12.72 27.02 24.80
CA PRO A 535 12.63 27.29 23.36
C PRO A 535 13.90 26.82 22.65
N ILE A 536 13.74 26.01 21.61
CA ILE A 536 14.84 25.61 20.74
C ILE A 536 14.84 26.41 19.45
N ASP A 537 13.64 26.67 18.90
CA ASP A 537 13.45 27.38 17.64
C ASP A 537 11.97 27.73 17.38
N TYR A 538 11.62 28.25 16.19
CA TYR A 538 10.26 28.41 15.67
C TYR A 538 10.18 28.00 14.19
N LEU A 539 9.03 27.48 13.75
CA LEU A 539 8.85 26.87 12.42
C LEU A 539 8.92 27.89 11.28
N ASN A 540 8.30 29.06 11.47
CA ASN A 540 8.06 30.05 10.41
C ASN A 540 9.33 30.51 9.68
N ARG A 541 10.50 30.56 10.35
CA ARG A 541 11.75 31.01 9.71
C ARG A 541 12.34 30.01 8.72
N HIS A 542 11.92 28.74 8.80
CA HIS A 542 12.40 27.66 7.93
C HIS A 542 11.54 27.50 6.67
N ILE A 543 10.42 28.23 6.59
CA ILE A 543 9.53 28.21 5.45
C ILE A 543 9.93 29.32 4.47
N ALA A 544 10.39 28.90 3.29
CA ALA A 544 10.76 29.80 2.20
C ALA A 544 9.67 29.93 1.11
N SER A 545 8.57 29.19 1.24
CA SER A 545 7.50 29.11 0.27
C SER A 545 6.14 29.47 0.91
N LYS A 546 5.03 29.31 0.17
CA LYS A 546 3.68 29.38 0.76
C LYS A 546 3.32 28.13 1.58
N ASN A 547 4.17 27.10 1.53
CA ASN A 547 4.00 25.80 2.19
C ASN A 547 2.68 25.10 1.83
N GLU A 548 2.27 25.17 0.55
CA GLU A 548 1.09 24.48 0.01
C GLU A 548 1.30 22.95 -0.15
N THR A 549 2.53 22.48 0.03
CA THR A 549 2.90 21.07 0.03
C THR A 549 3.68 20.73 1.30
N PRO A 550 3.60 19.49 1.81
CA PRO A 550 4.37 19.07 2.98
C PRO A 550 5.87 19.41 2.87
N GLU A 551 6.40 20.11 3.88
CA GLU A 551 7.81 20.44 4.03
C GLU A 551 8.35 19.85 5.33
N ARG A 552 9.58 19.31 5.29
CA ARG A 552 10.26 18.75 6.45
C ARG A 552 11.20 19.78 7.05
N ILE A 553 10.90 20.23 8.27
CA ILE A 553 11.76 21.15 9.02
C ILE A 553 12.64 20.35 9.99
N ARG A 554 13.93 20.67 10.03
CA ARG A 554 14.92 20.02 10.91
C ARG A 554 15.54 21.06 11.84
N LEU A 555 15.09 21.08 13.10
CA LEU A 555 15.47 22.06 14.10
C LEU A 555 16.59 21.54 15.00
N PRO A 556 17.76 22.20 15.09
CA PRO A 556 18.83 21.77 15.97
C PRO A 556 18.43 21.90 17.44
N ILE A 557 18.63 20.84 18.21
CA ILE A 557 18.37 20.84 19.65
C ILE A 557 19.68 21.16 20.38
N PRO A 558 19.75 22.25 21.17
CA PRO A 558 20.96 22.60 21.89
C PRO A 558 21.41 21.49 22.86
N PRO A 559 22.73 21.27 23.03
CA PRO A 559 23.25 20.31 24.00
C PRO A 559 22.70 20.55 25.41
N GLY A 560 22.33 19.47 26.11
CA GLY A 560 21.80 19.53 27.48
C GLY A 560 20.31 19.92 27.60
N VAL A 561 19.61 20.14 26.48
CA VAL A 561 18.14 20.31 26.48
C VAL A 561 17.43 18.96 26.64
N LEU A 562 17.89 17.93 25.93
CA LEU A 562 17.44 16.55 26.12
C LEU A 562 18.07 15.92 27.36
N ARG A 563 17.33 15.02 28.00
CA ARG A 563 17.78 14.25 29.16
C ARG A 563 17.36 12.77 29.06
N PRO A 564 18.05 11.85 29.74
CA PRO A 564 17.52 10.51 29.97
C PRO A 564 16.17 10.54 30.69
N GLY A 565 15.32 9.56 30.44
CA GLY A 565 13.95 9.46 30.93
C GLY A 565 12.96 10.32 30.14
N LYS A 566 11.97 10.86 30.86
CA LYS A 566 10.84 11.61 30.27
C LYS A 566 11.26 13.01 29.83
N ASN A 567 10.91 13.33 28.59
CA ASN A 567 11.02 14.63 27.96
C ASN A 567 9.65 15.08 27.45
N LEU A 568 9.50 16.38 27.22
CA LEU A 568 8.30 16.99 26.63
C LEU A 568 8.73 17.86 25.44
N LEU A 569 8.19 17.58 24.26
CA LEU A 569 8.21 18.50 23.12
C LEU A 569 6.89 19.26 23.13
N ARG A 570 6.95 20.58 22.96
CA ARG A 570 5.80 21.46 22.81
C ARG A 570 5.92 22.26 21.53
N ILE A 571 4.84 22.34 20.77
CA ILE A 571 4.64 23.32 19.71
C ILE A 571 3.60 24.30 20.24
N GLU A 572 3.89 25.60 20.24
CA GLU A 572 2.96 26.62 20.72
C GLU A 572 2.91 27.83 19.77
N GLN A 573 1.69 28.30 19.52
CA GLN A 573 1.44 29.47 18.67
C GLN A 573 1.28 30.73 19.50
N VAL A 574 1.76 31.84 18.93
CA VAL A 574 1.59 33.19 19.46
C VAL A 574 0.64 33.93 18.53
N GLY A 575 -0.44 34.53 19.04
CA GLY A 575 -1.33 35.35 18.23
C GLY A 575 -0.72 36.69 17.81
N ILE A 576 -1.57 37.62 17.39
CA ILE A 576 -1.15 39.00 17.06
C ILE A 576 -1.28 39.92 18.29
N GLU A 577 -0.61 41.07 18.26
CA GLU A 577 -0.53 42.00 19.41
C GLU A 577 -1.92 42.41 19.93
N ASN A 578 -2.87 42.65 19.02
CA ASN A 578 -4.22 43.11 19.35
C ASN A 578 -5.23 41.96 19.55
N ASP A 579 -4.86 40.73 19.21
CA ASP A 579 -5.69 39.54 19.36
C ASP A 579 -4.81 38.30 19.58
N PRO A 580 -4.53 37.94 20.86
CA PRO A 580 -3.74 36.77 21.18
C PRO A 580 -4.34 35.43 20.72
N ASN A 581 -5.63 35.41 20.37
CA ASN A 581 -6.33 34.20 19.91
C ASN A 581 -6.36 34.07 18.38
N TYR A 582 -5.94 35.10 17.65
CA TYR A 582 -5.82 35.03 16.20
C TYR A 582 -4.54 34.27 15.86
N LEU A 583 -4.67 32.99 15.50
CA LEU A 583 -3.56 32.07 15.29
C LEU A 583 -3.33 31.85 13.78
N ASP A 584 -2.24 31.14 13.46
CA ASP A 584 -1.98 30.65 12.11
C ASP A 584 -2.63 29.27 11.96
N ASP A 585 -3.27 28.95 10.84
CA ASP A 585 -3.82 27.62 10.60
C ASP A 585 -2.78 26.76 9.86
N LEU A 586 -2.25 25.74 10.54
CA LEU A 586 -1.20 24.88 10.00
C LEU A 586 -1.43 23.41 10.32
N GLY A 587 -0.89 22.56 9.46
CA GLY A 587 -0.84 21.11 9.67
C GLY A 587 0.52 20.67 10.21
N VAL A 588 0.53 19.95 11.34
CA VAL A 588 1.70 19.18 11.81
C VAL A 588 1.46 17.73 11.44
N LEU A 589 2.23 17.21 10.48
CA LEU A 589 1.96 15.92 9.86
C LEU A 589 2.70 14.75 10.52
N ALA A 590 3.83 15.03 11.17
CA ALA A 590 4.57 14.09 12.00
C ALA A 590 5.65 14.81 12.83
N ILE A 591 6.05 14.19 13.93
CA ILE A 591 7.10 14.65 14.84
C ILE A 591 8.08 13.51 15.11
N ALA A 592 9.37 13.78 14.91
CA ALA A 592 10.45 12.85 15.20
C ALA A 592 11.66 13.54 15.84
N LEU A 593 12.54 12.73 16.43
CA LEU A 593 13.90 13.12 16.76
C LEU A 593 14.87 12.42 15.82
N GLU A 594 15.88 13.15 15.38
CA GLU A 594 17.02 12.60 14.66
C GLU A 594 18.32 12.89 15.40
N PHE A 595 19.24 11.93 15.37
CA PHE A 595 20.56 12.04 15.95
C PHE A 595 21.58 11.70 14.88
N ASP A 596 22.43 12.67 14.54
CA ASP A 596 23.55 12.44 13.63
C ASP A 596 24.58 11.49 14.27
N PRO A 597 25.34 10.72 13.46
CA PRO A 597 26.45 9.93 13.96
C PRO A 597 27.44 10.80 14.75
N ALA A 598 28.12 10.19 15.73
CA ALA A 598 29.20 10.87 16.44
C ALA A 598 30.30 11.29 15.46
N GLY A 599 30.70 12.57 15.48
CA GLY A 599 31.80 13.10 14.67
C GLY A 599 31.43 13.67 13.30
N THR A 600 30.17 13.60 12.86
CA THR A 600 29.67 14.26 11.63
C THR A 600 29.20 15.71 11.85
N ALA A 601 29.70 16.40 12.88
CA ALA A 601 29.37 17.80 13.13
C ALA A 601 29.93 18.70 12.00
N GLY A 602 29.23 18.73 10.87
CA GLY A 602 29.33 19.83 9.91
C GLY A 602 28.86 21.10 10.59
N ALA A 603 29.50 22.22 10.27
CA ALA A 603 29.02 23.53 10.70
C ALA A 603 27.52 23.63 10.37
N PRO A 604 26.68 24.19 11.26
CA PRO A 604 25.26 24.34 10.96
C PRO A 604 25.15 25.11 9.64
N GLU A 605 24.56 24.47 8.62
CA GLU A 605 24.13 25.18 7.41
C GLU A 605 23.14 26.23 7.90
N ARG A 606 23.59 27.48 7.94
CA ARG A 606 22.67 28.61 8.10
C ARG A 606 21.88 28.69 6.79
N PRO A 607 20.53 28.71 6.85
CA PRO A 607 19.72 28.99 5.68
C PRO A 607 20.06 30.35 5.06
#